data_AF-A0A5J4NEU0-F1
#
_entry.id   AF-A0A5J4NEU0-F1
#
_cell.length_a   1.000
_cell.length_b   1.000
_cell.length_c   1.000
_cell.angle_alpha   90.00
_cell.angle_beta   90.00
_cell.angle_gamma   90.00
#
_symmetry.space_group_name_H-M   'P 1'
#
loop_
_entity.id
_entity.type
_entity.pdbx_description
1 polymer ?
#
loop_
_entity_poly.entity_id
_entity_poly.type
_entity_poly.pdbx_seq_one_letter_code
_entity_poly.pdbx_strand_id
1 'polypeptide(L)' 'MTNFNSWEEFAKAAEVLYLVDPLKCRVCTKYRHVDRKLSIKVTDNHIVLKYVTDMAQD' A
#
# COMPACT_ATOMS: atom_id res chain seq x y z
N MET A 1 -7.53 -9.28 -0.79
CA MET A 1 -6.43 -8.38 -0.36
C MET A 1 -5.17 -8.89 -1.03
N THR A 2 -4.58 -8.09 -1.91
CA THR A 2 -3.39 -8.45 -2.67
C THR A 2 -2.17 -7.90 -1.94
N ASN A 3 -1.24 -8.78 -1.55
CA ASN A 3 0.04 -8.40 -0.94
C ASN A 3 1.11 -8.39 -2.03
N PHE A 4 1.82 -7.28 -2.15
CA PHE A 4 2.91 -7.11 -3.09
C PHE A 4 4.24 -7.32 -2.38
N ASN A 5 5.17 -7.96 -3.08
CA ASN A 5 6.56 -8.14 -2.61
C ASN A 5 7.52 -7.13 -3.26
N SER A 6 7.08 -6.46 -4.34
CA SER A 6 7.83 -5.40 -5.02
C SER A 6 7.13 -4.05 -4.79
N TRP A 7 7.92 -3.05 -4.39
CA TRP A 7 7.44 -1.67 -4.28
C TRP A 7 6.93 -1.13 -5.62
N GLU A 8 7.64 -1.42 -6.71
CA GLU A 8 7.32 -0.89 -8.04
C GLU A 8 5.96 -1.39 -8.55
N GLU A 9 5.67 -2.67 -8.35
CA GLU A 9 4.38 -3.26 -8.72
C GLU A 9 3.24 -2.71 -7.86
N PHE A 10 3.50 -2.56 -6.55
CA PHE A 10 2.54 -1.97 -5.63
C PHE A 10 2.21 -0.53 -5.99
N ALA A 11 3.21 0.31 -6.23
CA ALA A 11 3.05 1.71 -6.55
C ALA A 11 2.24 1.89 -7.85
N LYS A 12 2.58 1.15 -8.91
CA LYS A 12 1.83 1.16 -10.18
C LYS A 12 0.35 0.77 -9.98
N ALA A 13 0.10 -0.32 -9.25
CA ALA A 13 -1.27 -0.76 -9.00
C ALA A 13 -2.06 0.25 -8.14
N ALA A 14 -1.41 0.87 -7.16
CA ALA A 14 -2.00 1.90 -6.31
C ALA A 14 -2.36 3.17 -7.08
N GLU A 15 -1.48 3.64 -7.97
CA GLU A 15 -1.74 4.77 -8.86
C GLU A 15 -2.93 4.50 -9.78
N VAL A 16 -2.95 3.33 -10.43
CA VAL A 16 -4.09 2.93 -11.27
C VAL A 16 -5.39 2.92 -10.47
N LEU A 17 -5.39 2.34 -9.26
CA LEU A 17 -6.58 2.29 -8.42
C LEU A 17 -7.05 3.70 -8.00
N TYR A 18 -6.13 4.60 -7.68
CA TYR A 18 -6.45 5.99 -7.35
C TYR A 18 -7.05 6.75 -8.53
N LEU A 19 -6.53 6.54 -9.75
CA LEU A 19 -7.01 7.23 -10.96
C LEU A 19 -8.43 6.80 -11.37
N VAL A 20 -8.91 5.63 -10.96
CA VAL A 20 -10.28 5.17 -11.25
C VAL A 20 -11.32 6.03 -10.52
N ASP A 21 -11.15 6.23 -9.22
CA ASP A 21 -12.06 7.06 -8.40
C ASP A 21 -11.30 7.63 -7.18
N PRO A 22 -10.72 8.83 -7.30
CA PRO A 22 -9.93 9.46 -6.24
C PRO A 22 -10.71 9.70 -4.94
N LEU A 23 -12.03 9.90 -5.02
CA LEU A 23 -12.86 10.24 -3.85
C LEU A 23 -13.14 9.02 -2.97
N LYS A 24 -13.09 7.82 -3.55
CA LYS A 24 -13.26 6.56 -2.80
C LYS A 24 -11.94 5.96 -2.36
N CYS A 25 -10.84 6.31 -3.01
CA CYS A 25 -9.52 5.78 -2.71
C CYS A 25 -8.94 6.39 -1.43
N ARG A 26 -8.37 5.54 -0.57
CA ARG A 26 -7.64 5.96 0.64
C ARG A 26 -6.32 5.23 0.78
N VAL A 27 -5.34 5.94 1.29
CA VAL A 27 -4.01 5.43 1.64
C VAL A 27 -3.90 5.35 3.15
N CYS A 28 -3.46 4.22 3.67
CA CYS A 28 -3.20 4.02 5.10
C CYS A 28 -1.76 3.55 5.30
N THR A 29 -1.04 4.24 6.16
CA THR A 29 0.33 3.88 6.55
C THR A 29 0.36 3.50 8.01
N LYS A 30 1.01 2.39 8.34
CA LYS A 30 1.22 1.92 9.70
C LYS A 30 2.68 1.56 9.89
N TYR A 31 3.35 2.28 10.77
CA TYR A 31 4.68 1.94 11.23
C TYR A 31 4.61 1.30 12.62
N ARG A 32 5.39 0.23 12.82
CA ARG A 32 5.55 -0.39 14.13
C ARG A 32 7.03 -0.49 14.46
N HIS A 33 7.46 0.35 15.40
CA HIS A 33 8.87 0.49 15.77
C HIS A 33 9.49 -0.78 16.35
N VAL A 34 8.80 -1.46 17.28
CA VAL A 34 9.29 -2.71 17.91
C VAL A 34 9.60 -3.79 16.88
N ASP A 35 8.79 -3.88 15.83
CA ASP A 35 8.94 -4.89 14.77
C ASP A 35 9.79 -4.37 13.59
N ARG A 36 10.20 -3.09 13.61
CA ARG A 36 10.87 -2.37 12.50
C ARG A 36 10.16 -2.54 11.15
N LYS A 37 8.83 -2.59 11.18
CA LYS A 37 8.01 -2.85 9.99
C LYS A 37 7.17 -1.65 9.62
N LEU A 38 7.19 -1.35 8.33
CA LEU A 38 6.29 -0.41 7.67
C LEU A 38 5.25 -1.21 6.87
N SER A 39 3.98 -0.84 7.00
CA SER A 39 2.90 -1.37 6.18
C SER A 39 2.15 -0.22 5.52
N ILE A 40 2.02 -0.31 4.20
CA ILE A 40 1.28 0.64 3.38
C ILE A 40 0.11 -0.11 2.75
N LYS A 41 -1.07 0.51 2.74
CA LYS A 41 -2.30 -0.06 2.19
C LYS A 41 -3.05 0.99 1.39
N VAL A 42 -3.47 0.64 0.18
CA VAL A 42 -4.34 1.47 -0.68
C VAL A 42 -5.63 0.71 -0.95
N THR A 43 -6.77 1.37 -0.84
CA THR A 43 -8.08 0.74 -1.01
C THR A 43 -9.16 1.74 -1.38
N ASP A 44 -10.13 1.31 -2.18
CA ASP A 44 -11.38 2.00 -2.52
C ASP A 44 -12.61 1.41 -1.81
N ASN A 45 -12.40 0.56 -0.80
CA ASN A 45 -13.36 -0.34 -0.13
C ASN A 45 -13.71 -1.64 -0.88
N HIS A 46 -13.33 -1.80 -2.14
CA HIS A 46 -13.56 -3.03 -2.91
C HIS A 46 -12.25 -3.80 -3.13
N ILE A 47 -11.25 -3.11 -3.65
CA ILE A 47 -9.90 -3.61 -3.86
C ILE A 47 -9.04 -3.17 -2.68
N VAL A 48 -8.18 -4.07 -2.21
CA VAL A 48 -7.21 -3.80 -1.14
C VAL A 48 -5.84 -4.23 -1.60
N LEU A 49 -4.97 -3.25 -1.83
CA LEU A 49 -3.56 -3.40 -2.16
C LEU A 49 -2.73 -3.17 -0.90
N LYS A 50 -1.75 -4.02 -0.63
CA LYS A 50 -0.91 -3.91 0.56
C LYS A 50 0.55 -4.20 0.24
N TYR A 51 1.43 -3.39 0.82
CA TYR A 51 2.87 -3.57 0.81
C TYR A 51 3.39 -3.54 2.25
N VAL A 52 4.34 -4.41 2.56
CA VAL A 52 4.98 -4.50 3.88
C VAL A 52 6.47 -4.67 3.67
N THR A 53 7.25 -3.85 4.36
CA THR A 53 8.71 -3.88 4.30
C THR A 53 9.31 -3.66 5.68
N ASP A 54 10.48 -4.21 5.89
CA ASP A 54 11.39 -3.95 7.01
C ASP A 54 12.72 -3.34 6.53
N MET A 55 12.86 -3.09 5.22
CA MET A 55 14.04 -2.44 4.65
C MET A 55 13.93 -0.92 4.88
N ALA A 56 14.95 -0.33 5.49
CA ALA A 56 14.98 1.10 5.79
C ALA A 56 15.14 2.02 4.55
N GLN A 57 15.41 1.45 3.38
CA GLN A 57 15.51 2.17 2.11
C GLN A 57 14.13 2.48 1.50
N ASP A 58 13.10 1.74 1.91
CA ASP A 58 11.71 1.85 1.46
C ASP A 58 10.91 2.77 2.40
#